data_AF-A0A2X2CDX1-F1
#
_entry.id   AF-A0A2X2CDX1-F1
#
_cell.length_a   1.000
_cell.length_b   1.000
_cell.length_c   1.000
_cell.angle_alpha   90.00
_cell.angle_beta   90.00
_cell.angle_gamma   90.00
#
_symmetry.space_group_name_H-M   'P 1'
#
loop_
_entity.id
_entity.type
_entity.pdbx_description
1 polymer ?
#
loop_
_entity_poly.entity_id
_entity_poly.type
_entity_poly.pdbx_seq_one_letter_code
_entity_poly.pdbx_strand_id
1 'polypeptide(L)'
;MKKTIEYLGYAWLQHTYGLNIPALSRVAQLGPRQAFTRGAGYDIEVFPRSYARQPAAIEHMVFALTHEGVNLSCLERAFQIQEIRDELTQALKEKPSSGYLRRLWFICEQVAGHSLALDDALANVPYEDLIPAERYFVGPSQNVRRYKVRDNLFGTPRLSVLIERASVPDTLTNDAIQQRMHDVVV
;
A
#
# COMPACT_ATOMS: atom_id res chain seq x y z
N MET A 1 -4.53 -31.12 -16.04
CA MET A 1 -3.54 -30.36 -15.24
C MET A 1 -4.26 -29.23 -14.54
N LYS A 2 -4.31 -29.21 -13.20
CA LYS A 2 -4.74 -28.00 -12.48
C LYS A 2 -3.69 -26.92 -12.77
N LYS A 3 -4.10 -25.81 -13.36
CA LYS A 3 -3.21 -24.69 -13.66
C LYS A 3 -2.80 -24.07 -12.32
N THR A 4 -1.51 -24.14 -11.99
CA THR A 4 -0.98 -23.47 -10.79
C THR A 4 -1.15 -21.96 -10.98
N ILE A 5 -1.78 -21.31 -9.99
CA ILE A 5 -1.99 -19.87 -9.99
C ILE A 5 -0.69 -19.23 -9.48
N GLU A 6 -0.13 -18.33 -10.27
CA GLU A 6 1.05 -17.52 -9.91
C GLU A 6 0.54 -16.15 -9.41
N TYR A 7 0.47 -15.94 -8.09
CA TYR A 7 -0.04 -14.69 -7.52
C TYR A 7 0.95 -13.52 -7.63
N LEU A 8 0.42 -12.29 -7.60
CA LEU A 8 1.18 -11.04 -7.47
C LEU A 8 0.68 -10.21 -6.28
N GLY A 9 1.50 -9.20 -5.93
CA GLY A 9 1.24 -8.21 -4.89
C GLY A 9 0.59 -8.74 -3.61
N TYR A 10 -0.55 -8.17 -3.20
CA TYR A 10 -1.15 -8.51 -1.90
C TYR A 10 -1.58 -9.97 -1.78
N ALA A 11 -2.09 -10.55 -2.87
CA ALA A 11 -2.45 -11.97 -2.88
C ALA A 11 -1.21 -12.85 -2.70
N TRP A 12 -0.10 -12.51 -3.35
CA TRP A 12 1.16 -13.23 -3.17
C TRP A 12 1.67 -13.15 -1.72
N LEU A 13 1.60 -11.96 -1.10
CA LEU A 13 1.99 -11.77 0.30
C LEU A 13 1.12 -12.62 1.24
N GLN A 14 -0.20 -12.58 1.05
CA GLN A 14 -1.14 -13.35 1.85
C GLN A 14 -0.87 -14.86 1.74
N HIS A 15 -0.70 -15.38 0.52
CA HIS A 15 -0.46 -16.80 0.29
C HIS A 15 0.91 -17.26 0.76
N THR A 16 1.96 -16.47 0.55
CA THR A 16 3.34 -16.86 0.85
C THR A 16 3.62 -16.83 2.35
N TYR A 17 3.12 -15.81 3.06
CA TYR A 17 3.37 -15.62 4.49
C TYR A 17 2.19 -16.03 5.39
N GLY A 18 1.09 -16.53 4.81
CA GLY A 18 -0.09 -16.95 5.58
C GLY A 18 -0.73 -15.80 6.38
N LEU A 19 -0.75 -14.58 5.82
CA LEU A 19 -1.20 -13.40 6.54
C LEU A 19 -2.69 -13.50 6.91
N ASN A 20 -3.00 -13.40 8.21
CA ASN A 20 -4.38 -13.36 8.69
C ASN A 20 -4.97 -11.94 8.55
N ILE A 21 -5.46 -11.63 7.37
CA ILE A 21 -6.01 -10.32 6.99
C ILE A 21 -7.46 -10.47 6.48
N PRO A 22 -8.25 -9.37 6.47
CA PRO A 22 -9.53 -9.38 5.77
C PRO A 22 -9.38 -9.84 4.32
N ALA A 23 -10.46 -10.44 3.78
CA ALA A 23 -10.46 -10.91 2.40
C ALA A 23 -10.12 -9.78 1.42
N LEU A 24 -9.22 -10.06 0.48
CA LEU A 24 -8.87 -9.10 -0.57
C LEU A 24 -10.06 -8.95 -1.53
N SER A 25 -10.48 -7.71 -1.78
CA SER A 25 -11.51 -7.40 -2.77
C SER A 25 -11.04 -7.63 -4.21
N ARG A 26 -9.71 -7.67 -4.42
CA ARG A 26 -9.08 -7.94 -5.71
C ARG A 26 -7.86 -8.84 -5.53
N VAL A 27 -7.70 -9.81 -6.44
CA VAL A 27 -6.59 -10.76 -6.48
C VAL A 27 -5.82 -10.59 -7.78
N ALA A 28 -4.57 -10.15 -7.68
CA ALA A 28 -3.65 -10.06 -8.79
C ALA A 28 -2.94 -11.41 -9.05
N GLN A 29 -2.91 -11.84 -10.31
CA GLN A 29 -2.22 -13.07 -10.72
C GLN A 29 -1.55 -12.92 -12.10
N LEU A 30 -0.54 -13.73 -12.38
CA LEU A 30 0.10 -13.80 -13.69
C LEU A 30 -0.70 -14.70 -14.65
N GLY A 31 -0.69 -14.30 -15.92
CA GLY A 31 -1.28 -15.06 -17.00
C GLY A 31 -0.73 -14.71 -18.38
N PRO A 32 -1.24 -15.37 -19.42
CA PRO A 32 -0.73 -15.19 -20.79
C PRO A 32 -1.12 -13.84 -21.40
N ARG A 33 -2.24 -13.25 -20.95
CA ARG A 33 -2.74 -11.96 -21.44
C ARG A 33 -3.45 -11.22 -20.32
N GLN A 34 -3.50 -9.91 -20.42
CA GLN A 34 -4.25 -9.08 -19.49
C GLN A 34 -5.73 -9.45 -19.54
N ALA A 35 -6.34 -9.60 -18.36
CA ALA A 35 -7.76 -9.87 -18.24
C ALA A 35 -8.26 -9.36 -16.88
N PHE A 36 -9.53 -8.98 -16.83
CA PHE A 36 -10.20 -8.60 -15.59
C PHE A 36 -11.52 -9.36 -15.51
N THR A 37 -11.79 -9.98 -14.36
CA THR A 37 -13.01 -10.74 -14.14
C THR A 37 -13.63 -10.31 -12.82
N ARG A 38 -14.86 -9.82 -12.87
CA ARG A 38 -15.63 -9.51 -11.66
C ARG A 38 -16.14 -10.80 -11.03
N GLY A 39 -15.88 -10.98 -9.76
CA GLY A 39 -16.38 -12.12 -8.99
C GLY A 39 -17.48 -11.71 -8.02
N ALA A 40 -18.24 -12.69 -7.53
CA ALA A 40 -19.28 -12.46 -6.52
C ALA A 40 -18.70 -12.14 -5.11
N GLY A 41 -17.39 -12.32 -4.90
CA GLY A 41 -16.71 -12.04 -3.63
C GLY A 41 -15.43 -11.24 -3.79
N TYR A 42 -14.63 -11.53 -4.82
CA TYR A 42 -13.43 -10.77 -5.15
C TYR A 42 -13.26 -10.71 -6.67
N ASP A 43 -12.65 -9.62 -7.15
CA ASP A 43 -12.26 -9.47 -8.55
C ASP A 43 -10.93 -10.17 -8.81
N ILE A 44 -10.78 -10.73 -10.00
CA ILE A 44 -9.52 -11.32 -10.47
C ILE A 44 -8.93 -10.41 -11.54
N GLU A 45 -7.71 -9.94 -11.31
CA GLU A 45 -6.94 -9.17 -12.29
C GLU A 45 -5.72 -9.97 -12.74
N VAL A 46 -5.68 -10.29 -14.03
CA VAL A 46 -4.61 -11.06 -14.65
C VAL A 46 -3.63 -10.10 -15.31
N PHE A 47 -2.38 -10.17 -14.89
CA PHE A 47 -1.26 -9.42 -15.47
C PHE A 47 -0.44 -10.32 -16.41
N PRO A 48 0.01 -9.80 -17.57
CA PRO A 48 0.94 -10.52 -18.45
C PRO A 48 2.25 -10.89 -17.75
N ARG A 49 2.97 -11.90 -18.26
CA ARG A 49 4.27 -12.36 -17.71
C ARG A 49 5.35 -11.27 -17.57
N SER A 50 5.26 -10.17 -18.31
CA SER A 50 6.15 -9.00 -18.15
C SER A 50 6.06 -8.33 -16.78
N TYR A 51 4.97 -8.57 -16.04
CA TYR A 51 4.77 -8.07 -14.67
C TYR A 51 5.27 -9.05 -13.60
N ALA A 52 5.92 -10.15 -13.99
CA ALA A 52 6.53 -11.05 -13.02
C ALA A 52 7.47 -10.30 -12.08
N ARG A 53 7.47 -10.71 -10.82
CA ARG A 53 8.33 -10.16 -9.77
C ARG A 53 9.22 -11.27 -9.24
N GLN A 54 10.36 -10.86 -8.70
CA GLN A 54 11.14 -11.78 -7.88
C GLN A 54 10.30 -12.19 -6.66
N PRO A 55 10.48 -13.41 -6.13
CA PRO A 55 9.75 -13.89 -4.97
C PRO A 55 10.26 -13.23 -3.68
N ALA A 56 10.13 -11.91 -3.61
CA ALA A 56 10.63 -11.00 -2.58
C ALA A 56 9.46 -10.11 -2.13
N ALA A 57 9.26 -9.96 -0.81
CA ALA A 57 8.08 -9.28 -0.28
C ALA A 57 7.99 -7.84 -0.77
N ILE A 58 9.11 -7.13 -0.80
CA ILE A 58 9.17 -5.71 -1.16
C ILE A 58 8.86 -5.50 -2.63
N GLU A 59 9.29 -6.39 -3.52
CA GLU A 59 8.95 -6.33 -4.95
C GLU A 59 7.43 -6.48 -5.18
N HIS A 60 6.79 -7.37 -4.42
CA HIS A 60 5.33 -7.55 -4.45
C HIS A 60 4.59 -6.36 -3.81
N MET A 61 5.09 -5.80 -2.70
CA MET A 61 4.51 -4.60 -2.09
C MET A 61 4.59 -3.39 -3.03
N VAL A 62 5.73 -3.16 -3.70
CA VAL A 62 5.90 -2.07 -4.67
C VAL A 62 4.97 -2.27 -5.87
N PHE A 63 4.85 -3.50 -6.38
CA PHE A 63 3.85 -3.83 -7.39
C PHE A 63 2.43 -3.47 -6.92
N ALA A 64 2.06 -3.88 -5.70
CA ALA A 64 0.73 -3.67 -5.16
C ALA A 64 0.42 -2.16 -4.99
N LEU A 65 1.36 -1.38 -4.45
CA LEU A 65 1.21 0.08 -4.33
C LEU A 65 1.05 0.78 -5.70
N THR A 66 1.61 0.21 -6.76
CA THR A 66 1.54 0.76 -8.12
C THR A 66 0.22 0.40 -8.81
N HIS A 67 -0.26 -0.84 -8.66
CA HIS A 67 -1.35 -1.38 -9.48
C HIS A 67 -2.63 -1.68 -8.68
N GLU A 68 -2.49 -2.22 -7.47
CA GLU A 68 -3.62 -2.67 -6.65
C GLU A 68 -4.11 -1.58 -5.71
N GLY A 69 -3.29 -0.57 -5.41
CA GLY A 69 -3.59 0.48 -4.45
C GLY A 69 -3.00 0.20 -3.07
N VAL A 70 -3.41 0.96 -2.06
CA VAL A 70 -2.91 0.82 -0.70
C VAL A 70 -3.83 -0.10 0.10
N ASN A 71 -3.28 -1.16 0.68
CA ASN A 71 -3.96 -2.01 1.65
C ASN A 71 -3.18 -1.99 2.96
N LEU A 72 -3.56 -1.08 3.87
CA LEU A 72 -2.87 -0.87 5.14
C LEU A 72 -2.88 -2.14 5.99
N SER A 73 -3.97 -2.91 6.03
CA SER A 73 -4.07 -4.13 6.84
C SER A 73 -3.11 -5.22 6.34
N CYS A 74 -2.95 -5.39 5.03
CA CYS A 74 -1.98 -6.33 4.46
C CYS A 74 -0.54 -5.91 4.77
N LEU A 75 -0.21 -4.63 4.55
CA LEU A 75 1.13 -4.10 4.79
C LEU A 75 1.49 -4.11 6.29
N GLU A 76 0.58 -3.65 7.16
CA GLU A 76 0.74 -3.66 8.61
C GLU A 76 0.98 -5.09 9.13
N ARG A 77 0.19 -6.06 8.66
CA ARG A 77 0.38 -7.46 9.05
C ARG A 77 1.68 -8.04 8.51
N ALA A 78 2.05 -7.75 7.26
CA ALA A 78 3.30 -8.22 6.69
C ALA A 78 4.51 -7.69 7.46
N PHE A 79 4.49 -6.41 7.87
CA PHE A 79 5.58 -5.82 8.66
C PHE A 79 5.66 -6.32 10.10
N GLN A 80 4.79 -7.23 10.55
CA GLN A 80 5.01 -7.97 11.81
C GLN A 80 6.12 -9.03 11.67
N ILE A 81 6.47 -9.43 10.44
CA ILE A 81 7.51 -10.42 10.13
C ILE A 81 8.87 -9.71 10.03
N GLN A 82 9.86 -10.15 10.82
CA GLN A 82 11.18 -9.50 10.90
C GLN A 82 11.92 -9.54 9.56
N GLU A 83 11.86 -10.66 8.86
CA GLU A 83 12.55 -10.89 7.59
C GLU A 83 12.11 -9.87 6.53
N ILE A 84 10.84 -9.48 6.51
CA ILE A 84 10.30 -8.47 5.59
C ILE A 84 10.82 -7.06 5.96
N ARG A 85 10.98 -6.77 7.26
CA ARG A 85 11.56 -5.49 7.72
C ARG A 85 13.04 -5.39 7.35
N ASP A 86 13.76 -6.50 7.45
CA ASP A 86 15.17 -6.57 7.05
C ASP A 86 15.32 -6.38 5.54
N GLU A 87 14.45 -7.03 4.74
CA GLU A 87 14.38 -6.86 3.29
C GLU A 87 14.11 -5.39 2.91
N LEU A 88 13.13 -4.73 3.56
CA LEU A 88 12.85 -3.30 3.36
C LEU A 88 14.06 -2.43 3.70
N THR A 89 14.76 -2.74 4.80
CA THR A 89 15.94 -1.99 5.24
C THR A 89 17.06 -2.07 4.20
N GLN A 90 17.31 -3.25 3.61
CA GLN A 90 18.29 -3.40 2.54
C GLN A 90 17.86 -2.68 1.26
N ALA A 91 16.59 -2.83 0.86
CA ALA A 91 16.06 -2.15 -0.32
C ALA A 91 16.18 -0.62 -0.21
N LEU A 92 15.95 -0.05 0.97
CA LEU A 92 16.12 1.39 1.24
C LEU A 92 17.59 1.83 1.17
N LYS A 93 18.54 0.99 1.61
CA LYS A 93 19.97 1.30 1.47
C LYS A 93 20.42 1.29 0.01
N GLU A 94 19.88 0.38 -0.79
CA GLU A 94 20.19 0.29 -2.22
C GLU A 94 19.53 1.40 -3.04
N LYS A 95 18.27 1.73 -2.74
CA LYS A 95 17.43 2.67 -3.51
C LYS A 95 16.82 3.75 -2.60
N PRO A 96 17.64 4.58 -1.92
CA PRO A 96 17.18 5.51 -0.88
C PRO A 96 16.25 6.61 -1.41
N SER A 97 16.28 6.91 -2.71
CA SER A 97 15.40 7.90 -3.34
C SER A 97 14.02 7.37 -3.72
N SER A 98 13.80 6.06 -3.67
CA SER A 98 12.55 5.44 -4.12
C SER A 98 11.36 5.91 -3.29
N GLY A 99 10.40 6.59 -3.93
CA GLY A 99 9.17 7.04 -3.29
C GLY A 99 8.34 5.89 -2.72
N TYR A 100 8.21 4.78 -3.45
CA TYR A 100 7.49 3.60 -2.99
C TYR A 100 8.12 2.98 -1.74
N LEU A 101 9.46 2.84 -1.70
CA LEU A 101 10.13 2.30 -0.52
C LEU A 101 10.00 3.23 0.68
N ARG A 102 10.09 4.55 0.47
CA ARG A 102 9.88 5.54 1.55
C ARG A 102 8.45 5.52 2.09
N ARG A 103 7.44 5.28 1.23
CA ARG A 103 6.04 5.04 1.66
C ARG A 103 5.92 3.75 2.48
N LEU A 104 6.55 2.66 2.04
CA LEU A 104 6.59 1.41 2.81
C LEU A 104 7.30 1.57 4.16
N TRP A 105 8.37 2.37 4.20
CA TRP A 105 9.08 2.73 5.43
C TRP A 105 8.17 3.47 6.41
N PHE A 106 7.45 4.49 5.93
CA PHE A 106 6.44 5.18 6.74
C PHE A 106 5.43 4.18 7.33
N ILE A 107 4.89 3.27 6.50
CA ILE A 107 3.89 2.29 6.94
C ILE A 107 4.48 1.33 7.99
N CYS A 108 5.70 0.84 7.78
CA CYS A 108 6.38 -0.02 8.75
C CYS A 108 6.52 0.65 10.13
N GLU A 109 7.02 1.89 10.18
CA GLU A 109 7.28 2.55 11.46
C GLU A 109 6.02 3.15 12.11
N GLN A 110 5.16 3.81 11.33
CA GLN A 110 4.04 4.60 11.85
C GLN A 110 2.74 3.80 11.97
N VAL A 111 2.50 2.88 11.04
CA VAL A 111 1.29 2.05 11.02
C VAL A 111 1.54 0.74 11.76
N ALA A 112 2.58 -0.01 11.37
CA ALA A 112 2.90 -1.31 11.96
C ALA A 112 3.66 -1.20 13.30
N GLY A 113 4.27 -0.05 13.59
CA GLY A 113 4.91 0.23 14.87
C GLY A 113 6.31 -0.34 15.03
N HIS A 114 7.01 -0.65 13.92
CA HIS A 114 8.35 -1.24 13.95
C HIS A 114 9.38 -0.26 13.40
N SER A 115 10.23 0.29 14.26
CA SER A 115 11.29 1.19 13.85
C SER A 115 12.42 0.43 13.12
N LEU A 116 12.92 1.02 12.03
CA LEU A 116 14.07 0.50 11.30
C LEU A 116 15.32 1.28 11.72
N ALA A 117 16.44 0.57 11.86
CA ALA A 117 17.75 1.15 12.14
C ALA A 117 18.33 1.83 10.89
N LEU A 118 17.70 2.94 10.50
CA LEU A 118 18.01 3.78 9.34
C LEU A 118 18.08 5.25 9.78
N ASP A 119 19.06 5.96 9.23
CA ASP A 119 19.10 7.42 9.23
C ASP A 119 17.93 7.98 8.41
N ASP A 120 17.60 9.25 8.65
CA ASP A 120 16.57 9.96 7.90
C ASP A 120 16.81 9.92 6.37
N ALA A 121 15.72 9.93 5.61
CA ALA A 121 15.75 9.98 4.16
C ALA A 121 16.60 11.15 3.63
N LEU A 122 17.16 10.97 2.43
CA LEU A 122 18.03 11.95 1.79
C LEU A 122 17.39 13.35 1.77
N ALA A 123 18.19 14.38 2.07
CA ALA A 123 17.65 15.73 2.15
C ALA A 123 17.13 16.25 0.79
N ASN A 124 17.72 15.79 -0.31
CA ASN A 124 17.49 16.24 -1.68
C ASN A 124 16.39 15.46 -2.44
N VAL A 125 15.62 14.59 -1.78
CA VAL A 125 14.46 13.93 -2.41
C VAL A 125 13.16 14.66 -2.10
N PRO A 126 12.21 14.70 -3.05
CA PRO A 126 10.93 15.36 -2.83
C PRO A 126 10.08 14.59 -1.81
N TYR A 127 9.11 15.31 -1.25
CA TYR A 127 8.06 14.68 -0.45
C TYR A 127 7.08 13.93 -1.36
N GLU A 128 6.79 12.69 -1.01
CA GLU A 128 5.80 11.84 -1.66
C GLU A 128 4.54 11.75 -0.83
N ASP A 129 3.36 11.73 -1.45
CA ASP A 129 2.12 11.48 -0.71
C ASP A 129 2.03 10.00 -0.30
N LEU A 130 1.57 9.73 0.92
CA LEU A 130 1.45 8.36 1.40
C LEU A 130 0.43 7.57 0.58
N ILE A 131 -0.72 8.18 0.31
CA ILE A 131 -1.75 7.64 -0.59
C ILE A 131 -2.04 8.64 -1.73
N PRO A 132 -2.25 8.17 -2.97
CA PRO A 132 -2.54 9.04 -4.11
C PRO A 132 -3.92 9.70 -4.01
N ALA A 133 -3.97 11.03 -3.96
CA ALA A 133 -5.21 11.81 -3.80
C ALA A 133 -6.16 11.73 -5.02
N GLU A 134 -5.64 11.32 -6.18
CA GLU A 134 -6.42 11.01 -7.38
C GLU A 134 -7.25 9.72 -7.23
N ARG A 135 -6.82 8.80 -6.36
CA ARG A 135 -7.50 7.52 -6.12
C ARG A 135 -8.25 7.48 -4.80
N TYR A 136 -7.74 8.16 -3.78
CA TYR A 136 -8.31 8.17 -2.43
C TYR A 136 -8.77 9.56 -2.03
N PHE A 137 -9.83 9.61 -1.22
CA PHE A 137 -10.04 10.78 -0.40
C PHE A 137 -8.88 10.86 0.61
N VAL A 138 -8.34 12.07 0.84
CA VAL A 138 -7.19 12.32 1.73
C VAL A 138 -7.51 13.33 2.83
N GLY A 139 -6.95 13.11 4.02
CA GLY A 139 -7.06 14.01 5.16
C GLY A 139 -6.13 15.22 5.07
N PRO A 140 -6.08 16.07 6.11
CA PRO A 140 -5.09 17.13 6.21
C PRO A 140 -3.66 16.56 6.15
N SER A 141 -2.87 17.02 5.17
CA SER A 141 -1.54 16.47 4.93
C SER A 141 -0.48 17.02 5.90
N GLN A 142 0.32 16.14 6.50
CA GLN A 142 1.47 16.51 7.33
C GLN A 142 2.78 15.97 6.73
N ASN A 143 3.78 16.84 6.55
CA ASN A 143 5.11 16.42 6.11
C ASN A 143 5.85 15.69 7.23
N VAL A 144 6.25 14.44 7.00
CA VAL A 144 7.07 13.66 7.93
C VAL A 144 8.49 13.55 7.38
N ARG A 145 9.38 14.38 7.94
CA ARG A 145 10.75 14.58 7.44
C ARG A 145 11.56 13.30 7.36
N ARG A 146 11.45 12.41 8.36
CA ARG A 146 12.20 11.15 8.46
C ARG A 146 12.14 10.32 7.19
N TYR A 147 10.97 10.26 6.55
CA TYR A 147 10.75 9.47 5.33
C TYR A 147 10.67 10.34 4.08
N LYS A 148 10.57 11.66 4.24
CA LYS A 148 10.16 12.60 3.18
C LYS A 148 8.85 12.12 2.53
N VAL A 149 7.87 11.82 3.38
CA VAL A 149 6.50 11.40 2.99
C VAL A 149 5.49 12.38 3.62
N ARG A 150 4.43 12.72 2.90
CA ARG A 150 3.27 13.44 3.43
C ARG A 150 2.28 12.41 3.96
N ASP A 151 2.09 12.40 5.27
CA ASP A 151 0.98 11.67 5.88
C ASP A 151 -0.31 12.40 5.50
N ASN A 152 -1.07 11.83 4.59
CA ASN A 152 -2.32 12.35 4.09
C ASN A 152 -3.49 11.37 4.33
N LEU A 153 -3.37 10.52 5.36
CA LEU A 153 -4.41 9.60 5.76
C LEU A 153 -5.63 10.34 6.34
N PHE A 154 -6.82 9.77 6.13
CA PHE A 154 -8.01 10.15 6.87
C PHE A 154 -8.03 9.45 8.23
N GLY A 155 -7.44 10.11 9.23
CA GLY A 155 -7.35 9.61 10.60
C GLY A 155 -5.92 9.75 11.16
N THR A 156 -5.50 8.77 11.95
CA THR A 156 -4.10 8.65 12.42
C THR A 156 -3.46 7.40 11.83
N PRO A 157 -2.13 7.31 11.69
CA PRO A 157 -1.49 6.11 11.11
C PRO A 157 -1.95 4.77 11.71
N ARG A 158 -2.30 4.73 13.00
CA ARG A 158 -2.79 3.50 13.68
C ARG A 158 -4.31 3.30 13.59
N LEU A 159 -5.06 4.32 13.21
CA LEU A 159 -6.52 4.29 13.06
C LEU A 159 -6.93 5.21 11.92
N SER A 160 -6.78 4.70 10.69
CA SER A 160 -7.10 5.41 9.46
C SER A 160 -8.04 4.60 8.58
N VAL A 161 -8.88 5.33 7.83
CA VAL A 161 -9.76 4.74 6.81
C VAL A 161 -9.23 5.11 5.43
N LEU A 162 -9.22 4.13 4.52
CA LEU A 162 -9.00 4.37 3.11
C LEU A 162 -10.33 4.39 2.37
N ILE A 163 -10.66 5.52 1.75
CA ILE A 163 -11.89 5.69 0.98
C ILE A 163 -11.51 5.90 -0.48
N GLU A 164 -11.76 4.90 -1.31
CA GLU A 164 -11.52 5.02 -2.76
C GLU A 164 -12.56 5.92 -3.41
N ARG A 165 -12.11 6.86 -4.24
CA ARG A 165 -12.99 7.78 -4.96
C ARG A 165 -14.01 7.06 -5.83
N ALA A 166 -13.60 5.97 -6.48
CA ALA A 166 -14.48 5.16 -7.34
C ALA A 166 -15.64 4.47 -6.59
N SER A 167 -15.58 4.41 -5.25
CA SER A 167 -16.64 3.81 -4.41
C SER A 167 -17.72 4.82 -3.98
N VAL A 168 -17.54 6.10 -4.32
CA VAL A 168 -18.36 7.22 -3.84
C VAL A 168 -18.85 8.04 -5.04
N PRO A 169 -20.05 8.65 -5.00
CA PRO A 169 -20.50 9.56 -6.05
C PRO A 169 -19.56 10.76 -6.23
N ASP A 170 -19.36 11.20 -7.48
CA ASP A 170 -18.47 12.32 -7.85
C ASP A 170 -18.84 13.66 -7.20
N THR A 171 -20.06 13.78 -6.66
CA THR A 171 -20.53 14.97 -5.95
C THR A 171 -19.88 15.17 -4.58
N LEU A 172 -19.25 14.13 -4.02
CA LEU A 172 -18.55 14.23 -2.74
C LEU A 172 -17.10 14.71 -2.96
N THR A 173 -16.74 15.83 -2.35
CA THR A 173 -15.39 16.40 -2.41
C THR A 173 -14.59 16.10 -1.14
N ASN A 174 -13.26 16.16 -1.21
CA ASN A 174 -12.40 16.03 -0.02
C ASN A 174 -12.79 17.04 1.06
N ASP A 175 -12.96 18.31 0.68
CA ASP A 175 -13.32 19.40 1.61
C ASP A 175 -14.65 19.12 2.32
N ALA A 176 -15.65 18.61 1.58
CA ALA A 176 -16.93 18.25 2.16
C ALA A 176 -16.82 17.10 3.19
N ILE A 177 -15.95 16.11 2.95
CA ILE A 177 -15.69 15.03 3.92
C ILE A 177 -14.95 15.58 5.14
N GLN A 178 -13.90 16.36 4.93
CA GLN A 178 -13.11 16.95 6.01
C GLN A 178 -13.95 17.85 6.92
N GLN A 179 -14.80 18.70 6.33
CA GLN A 179 -15.71 19.57 7.07
C GLN A 179 -16.71 18.75 7.91
N ARG A 180 -17.36 17.75 7.31
CA ARG A 180 -18.31 16.88 8.03
C ARG A 180 -17.67 16.10 9.17
N MET A 181 -16.41 15.68 9.04
CA MET A 181 -15.70 15.00 10.13
C MET A 181 -15.38 15.92 11.30
N HIS A 182 -15.14 17.22 11.04
CA HIS A 182 -14.92 18.20 12.09
C HIS A 182 -16.21 18.47 12.89
N ASP A 183 -17.35 18.58 12.20
CA ASP A 183 -18.65 18.93 12.80
C ASP A 183 -19.23 17.83 13.72
N VAL A 184 -18.75 16.60 13.64
CA VAL A 184 -19.23 15.46 14.47
C VAL A 184 -18.45 15.31 15.78
N VAL A 185 -17.32 16.02 15.93
CA VAL A 185 -16.42 15.93 17.10
C VAL A 185 -16.57 17.14 18.05
N VAL A 186 -17.54 18.03 17.80
CA VAL A 186 -17.85 19.21 18.63
C VAL A 186 -19.16 19.03 19.38
#